data_AF-A0AAN8IGH9-F1
#
_entry.id   AF-A0AAN8IGH9-F1
#
_cell.length_a   1.000
_cell.length_b   1.000
_cell.length_c   1.000
_cell.angle_alpha   90.00
_cell.angle_beta   90.00
_cell.angle_gamma   90.00
#
_symmetry.space_group_name_H-M   'P 1'
#
loop_
_entity.id
_entity.type
_entity.pdbx_description
1 polymer ?
#
loop_
_entity_poly.entity_id
_entity_poly.type
_entity_poly.pdbx_seq_one_letter_code
_entity_poly.pdbx_strand_id
1 'polypeptide(L)'
;ITFSKENKLHLLFLLSAVSIIIGLTCCFAKLIDKRVQRREFEFSNFEFEPLSEQKIAKAAESYRAQERTIELGQKGLDNLEKIKLKNSDTSPSHHLMSCIIQKSMSTVMSAIFCFLVREKEFVDAGRSILREYPDIRLCEGKNEFKSVQDMQTKLYLSKHHLAKWRFSMVTREPVDRFLSGFIDRCIRQVFSRIYASSVAS
;
A
#
# COMPACT_ATOMS: atom_id res chain seq x y z
N ILE A 1 30.98 3.03 -67.48
CA ILE A 1 31.21 2.70 -66.06
C ILE A 1 30.58 1.33 -65.81
N THR A 2 31.42 0.32 -65.62
CA THR A 2 31.09 -1.11 -65.60
C THR A 2 30.41 -1.51 -64.28
N PHE A 3 29.18 -2.02 -64.36
CA PHE A 3 28.45 -2.57 -63.22
C PHE A 3 28.99 -3.99 -62.90
N SER A 4 29.86 -4.08 -61.90
CA SER A 4 30.46 -5.34 -61.43
C SER A 4 29.44 -6.21 -60.67
N LYS A 5 29.49 -7.53 -60.89
CA LYS A 5 28.60 -8.56 -60.32
C LYS A 5 28.59 -8.59 -58.78
N GLU A 6 29.60 -8.02 -58.12
CA GLU A 6 29.75 -8.03 -56.65
C GLU A 6 28.74 -7.12 -55.93
N ASN A 7 28.30 -6.01 -56.54
CA ASN A 7 27.32 -5.10 -55.94
C ASN A 7 25.88 -5.67 -55.92
N LYS A 8 25.57 -6.62 -56.80
CA LYS A 8 24.25 -7.28 -56.82
C LYS A 8 24.06 -8.22 -55.63
N LEU A 9 25.14 -8.88 -55.19
CA LEU A 9 25.08 -9.79 -54.05
C LEU A 9 24.90 -9.02 -52.74
N HIS A 10 25.62 -7.92 -52.55
CA HIS A 10 25.43 -7.04 -51.39
C HIS A 10 24.03 -6.41 -51.34
N LEU A 11 23.49 -6.02 -52.50
CA LEU A 11 22.13 -5.48 -52.57
C LEU A 11 21.08 -6.54 -52.21
N LEU A 12 21.27 -7.80 -52.63
CA LEU A 12 20.40 -8.93 -52.25
C LEU A 12 20.46 -9.24 -50.75
N PHE A 13 21.63 -9.17 -50.14
CA PHE A 13 21.80 -9.35 -48.69
C PHE A 13 21.16 -8.20 -47.88
N LEU A 14 21.27 -6.96 -48.35
CA LEU A 14 20.63 -5.82 -47.69
C LEU A 14 19.10 -5.89 -47.78
N LEU A 15 18.56 -6.30 -48.94
CA LEU A 15 17.12 -6.46 -49.13
C LEU A 15 16.55 -7.59 -48.25
N SER A 16 17.25 -8.73 -48.12
CA SER A 16 16.80 -9.82 -47.25
C SER A 16 16.85 -9.46 -45.77
N ALA A 17 17.89 -8.75 -45.33
CA ALA A 17 18.01 -8.26 -43.95
C ALA A 17 16.90 -7.27 -43.60
N VAL A 18 16.57 -6.34 -44.51
CA VAL A 18 15.47 -5.38 -44.32
C VAL A 18 14.12 -6.08 -44.24
N SER A 19 13.85 -7.09 -45.09
CA SER A 19 12.61 -7.88 -45.02
C SER A 19 12.46 -8.64 -43.69
N ILE A 20 13.55 -9.18 -43.14
CA ILE A 20 13.54 -9.87 -41.84
C ILE A 20 13.26 -8.88 -40.70
N ILE A 21 13.89 -7.71 -40.71
CA ILE A 21 13.68 -6.68 -39.68
C ILE A 21 12.23 -6.18 -39.71
N ILE A 22 11.66 -5.92 -40.90
CA ILE A 22 10.25 -5.52 -41.05
C ILE A 22 9.30 -6.63 -40.56
N GLY A 23 9.61 -7.90 -40.87
CA GLY A 23 8.82 -9.04 -40.38
C GLY A 23 8.83 -9.16 -38.85
N LEU A 24 10.00 -8.98 -38.23
CA LEU A 24 10.16 -9.01 -36.77
C LEU A 24 9.45 -7.84 -36.09
N THR A 25 9.55 -6.62 -36.62
CA THR A 25 8.87 -5.46 -36.05
C THR A 25 7.35 -5.56 -36.20
N CYS A 26 6.84 -6.05 -37.33
CA CYS A 26 5.40 -6.33 -37.50
C CYS A 26 4.89 -7.43 -36.55
N CYS A 27 5.68 -8.50 -36.33
CA CYS A 27 5.34 -9.55 -35.37
C CYS A 27 5.31 -9.02 -33.93
N PHE A 28 6.29 -8.21 -33.55
CA PHE A 28 6.30 -7.56 -32.23
C PHE A 28 5.14 -6.58 -32.05
N ALA A 29 4.79 -5.80 -33.07
CA ALA A 29 3.62 -4.91 -33.03
C ALA A 29 2.30 -5.69 -32.83
N LYS A 30 2.09 -6.81 -33.54
CA LYS A 30 0.92 -7.68 -33.34
C LYS A 30 0.90 -8.36 -31.96
N LEU A 31 2.06 -8.66 -31.38
CA LEU A 31 2.15 -9.22 -30.03
C LEU A 31 1.89 -8.17 -28.94
N ILE A 32 2.26 -6.91 -29.17
CA ILE A 32 1.93 -5.79 -28.29
C ILE A 32 0.43 -5.49 -28.37
N ASP A 33 -0.15 -5.47 -29.57
CA ASP A 33 -1.58 -5.24 -29.80
C ASP A 33 -2.45 -6.28 -29.08
N LYS A 34 -2.10 -7.57 -29.17
CA LYS A 34 -2.77 -8.65 -28.40
C LYS A 34 -2.60 -8.55 -26.88
N ARG A 35 -1.57 -7.86 -26.36
CA ARG A 35 -1.40 -7.64 -24.91
C ARG A 35 -2.19 -6.44 -24.39
N VAL A 36 -2.43 -5.42 -25.22
CA VAL A 36 -3.18 -4.22 -24.83
C VAL A 36 -4.69 -4.48 -24.80
N GLN A 37 -5.20 -5.41 -25.60
CA GLN A 37 -6.64 -5.66 -25.76
C GLN A 37 -7.32 -6.45 -24.62
N ARG A 38 -6.73 -6.54 -23.41
CA ARG A 38 -7.34 -7.26 -22.27
C ARG A 38 -7.42 -6.40 -21.00
N ARG A 39 -7.99 -5.19 -21.10
CA ARG A 39 -8.59 -4.50 -19.94
C ARG A 39 -9.46 -3.28 -20.32
N GLU A 40 -10.37 -3.43 -21.27
CA GLU A 40 -11.62 -2.66 -21.18
C GLU A 40 -12.56 -3.46 -20.28
N PHE A 41 -12.49 -3.15 -18.99
CA PHE A 41 -13.50 -3.58 -18.04
C PHE A 41 -14.71 -2.69 -18.32
N GLU A 42 -15.72 -3.25 -19.00
CA GLU A 42 -17.03 -2.63 -19.17
C GLU A 42 -17.53 -2.22 -17.78
N PHE A 43 -17.53 -0.92 -17.53
CA PHE A 43 -18.10 -0.34 -16.33
C PHE A 43 -19.61 -0.45 -16.49
N SER A 44 -20.16 -1.60 -16.12
CA SER A 44 -21.61 -1.81 -16.06
C SER A 44 -22.21 -0.65 -15.28
N ASN A 45 -23.13 0.07 -15.91
CA ASN A 45 -23.82 1.24 -15.38
C ASN A 45 -24.23 1.01 -13.93
N PHE A 46 -23.54 1.67 -13.00
CA PHE A 46 -24.00 1.79 -11.61
C PHE A 46 -25.17 2.77 -11.61
N GLU A 47 -26.36 2.25 -11.79
CA GLU A 47 -27.58 3.04 -11.63
C GLU A 47 -27.82 3.21 -10.12
N PHE A 48 -27.58 4.42 -9.61
CA PHE A 48 -27.80 4.74 -8.22
C PHE A 48 -29.31 4.86 -7.98
N GLU A 49 -29.88 3.89 -7.26
CA GLU A 49 -31.24 4.00 -6.76
C GLU A 49 -31.28 5.14 -5.72
N PRO A 50 -32.12 6.17 -5.91
CA PRO A 50 -32.18 7.30 -5.00
C PRO A 50 -32.66 6.83 -3.62
N LEU A 51 -31.97 7.28 -2.57
CA LEU A 51 -32.33 6.92 -1.20
C LEU A 51 -33.73 7.43 -0.85
N SER A 52 -34.54 6.57 -0.24
CA SER A 52 -35.83 6.95 0.33
C SER A 52 -35.68 8.10 1.34
N GLU A 53 -36.66 9.00 1.44
CA GLU A 53 -36.61 10.15 2.36
C GLU A 53 -36.32 9.77 3.82
N GLN A 54 -36.82 8.63 4.29
CA GLN A 54 -36.51 8.13 5.64
C GLN A 54 -35.02 7.79 5.82
N LYS A 55 -34.36 7.20 4.81
CA LYS A 55 -32.92 6.92 4.84
C LYS A 55 -32.11 8.22 4.78
N ILE A 56 -32.59 9.23 4.05
CA ILE A 56 -31.98 10.56 3.99
C ILE A 56 -32.10 11.27 5.34
N ALA A 57 -33.27 11.27 5.96
CA ALA A 57 -33.51 11.87 7.26
C ALA A 57 -32.66 11.21 8.36
N LYS A 58 -32.60 9.88 8.35
CA LYS A 58 -31.76 9.10 9.28
C LYS A 58 -30.27 9.35 9.07
N ALA A 59 -29.82 9.46 7.82
CA ALA A 59 -28.44 9.81 7.51
C ALA A 59 -28.12 11.24 7.97
N ALA A 60 -29.01 12.20 7.70
CA ALA A 60 -28.85 13.60 8.12
C ALA A 60 -28.77 13.74 9.65
N GLU A 61 -29.58 12.98 10.40
CA GLU A 61 -29.49 12.94 11.86
C GLU A 61 -28.16 12.34 12.35
N SER A 62 -27.72 11.25 11.71
CA SER A 62 -26.39 10.66 11.98
C SER A 62 -25.26 11.65 11.69
N TYR A 63 -25.34 12.43 10.60
CA TYR A 63 -24.34 13.43 10.26
C TYR A 63 -24.33 14.59 11.27
N ARG A 64 -25.50 15.09 11.71
CA ARG A 64 -25.59 16.12 12.76
C ARG A 64 -25.07 15.63 14.12
N ALA A 65 -25.25 14.34 14.43
CA ALA A 65 -24.69 13.74 15.64
C ALA A 65 -23.15 13.60 15.54
N GLN A 66 -22.64 13.28 14.35
CA GLN A 66 -21.20 13.27 14.07
C GLN A 66 -20.59 14.68 14.17
N GLU A 67 -21.22 15.70 13.56
CA GLU A 67 -20.78 17.10 13.64
C GLU A 67 -20.69 17.58 15.08
N ARG A 68 -21.71 17.33 15.91
CA ARG A 68 -21.65 17.66 17.35
C ARG A 68 -20.51 16.93 18.08
N THR A 69 -20.19 15.70 17.68
CA THR A 69 -19.07 14.95 18.27
C THR A 69 -17.71 15.49 17.82
N ILE A 70 -17.62 16.00 16.59
CA ILE A 70 -16.44 16.65 16.03
C ILE A 70 -16.22 18.02 16.71
N GLU A 71 -17.28 18.81 16.88
CA GLU A 71 -17.25 20.11 17.57
C GLU A 71 -16.90 19.98 19.06
N LEU A 72 -17.36 18.92 19.72
CA LEU A 72 -17.00 18.60 21.10
C LEU A 72 -15.56 18.06 21.25
N GLY A 73 -14.84 17.89 20.14
CA GLY A 73 -13.38 17.77 20.07
C GLY A 73 -12.75 16.85 21.11
N GLN A 74 -12.53 15.58 20.75
CA GLN A 74 -11.63 14.74 21.54
C GLN A 74 -10.19 15.29 21.45
N LYS A 75 -9.71 15.87 22.56
CA LYS A 75 -8.28 16.17 22.74
C LYS A 75 -7.47 14.89 22.50
N GLY A 76 -6.68 14.84 21.43
CA GLY A 76 -5.74 13.75 21.15
C GLY A 76 -5.94 12.97 19.84
N LEU A 77 -7.04 13.17 19.11
CA LEU A 77 -7.21 12.65 17.72
C LEU A 77 -6.46 13.50 16.68
N ASP A 78 -6.19 14.74 17.03
CA ASP A 78 -5.41 15.76 16.33
C ASP A 78 -3.91 15.72 16.68
N ASN A 79 -3.48 14.75 17.51
CA ASN A 79 -2.09 14.63 17.91
C ASN A 79 -1.25 14.10 16.73
N LEU A 80 -0.85 15.03 15.86
CA LEU A 80 -0.02 14.78 14.69
C LEU A 80 1.31 14.12 15.07
N GLU A 81 1.81 14.38 16.27
CA GLU A 81 3.04 13.74 16.78
C GLU A 81 2.84 12.24 17.04
N LYS A 82 1.66 11.82 17.54
CA LYS A 82 1.30 10.39 17.64
C LYS A 82 1.12 9.74 16.27
N ILE A 83 0.63 10.47 15.27
CA ILE A 83 0.46 9.96 13.90
C ILE A 83 1.82 9.85 13.19
N LYS A 84 2.77 10.75 13.49
CA LYS A 84 4.15 10.73 13.01
C LYS A 84 5.06 9.77 13.78
N LEU A 85 4.59 9.23 14.91
CA LEU A 85 5.39 8.37 15.78
C LEU A 85 5.56 6.99 15.13
N LYS A 86 6.82 6.69 14.79
CA LYS A 86 7.33 5.38 14.35
C LYS A 86 6.55 4.76 13.19
N ASN A 87 6.86 5.22 11.99
CA ASN A 87 6.26 4.78 10.74
C ASN A 87 7.11 3.75 10.00
N SER A 88 8.03 3.05 10.68
CA SER A 88 8.85 2.06 10.02
C SER A 88 9.22 0.91 10.94
N ASP A 89 9.20 -0.29 10.37
CA ASP A 89 9.58 -1.53 11.03
C ASP A 89 10.84 -2.07 10.37
N THR A 90 11.73 -2.68 11.15
CA THR A 90 12.99 -3.23 10.65
C THR A 90 13.18 -4.68 11.06
N SER A 91 13.94 -5.41 10.25
CA SER A 91 14.44 -6.73 10.57
C SER A 91 15.95 -6.73 10.34
N PRO A 92 16.76 -6.45 11.37
CA PRO A 92 18.21 -6.35 11.24
C PRO A 92 18.87 -7.62 10.72
N SER A 93 18.39 -8.79 11.14
CA SER A 93 18.84 -10.10 10.67
C SER A 93 18.71 -10.28 9.16
N HIS A 94 17.68 -9.68 8.56
CA HIS A 94 17.38 -9.76 7.13
C HIS A 94 17.81 -8.52 6.34
N HIS A 95 18.37 -7.50 7.00
CA HIS A 95 18.71 -6.19 6.41
C HIS A 95 17.49 -5.53 5.71
N LEU A 96 16.30 -5.65 6.32
CA LEU A 96 15.06 -5.11 5.77
C LEU A 96 14.56 -3.94 6.61
N MET A 97 14.01 -2.95 5.94
CA MET A 97 13.22 -1.87 6.54
C MET A 97 11.97 -1.64 5.70
N SER A 98 10.80 -1.51 6.34
CA SER A 98 9.57 -1.15 5.66
C SER A 98 8.94 0.10 6.26
N CYS A 99 8.52 1.02 5.39
CA CYS A 99 7.69 2.15 5.79
C CYS A 99 6.24 1.69 5.94
N ILE A 100 5.72 1.86 7.16
CA ILE A 100 4.37 1.52 7.57
C ILE A 100 3.44 2.69 7.27
N ILE A 101 2.79 2.63 6.09
CA ILE A 101 1.73 3.57 5.73
C ILE A 101 0.40 3.07 6.29
N GLN A 102 -0.20 3.86 7.16
CA GLN A 102 -1.51 3.56 7.73
C GLN A 102 -2.56 3.29 6.64
N LYS A 103 -3.37 2.24 6.85
CA LYS A 103 -4.41 1.76 5.93
C LYS A 103 -3.90 1.21 4.58
N SER A 104 -2.59 0.99 4.46
CA SER A 104 -1.97 0.26 3.34
C SER A 104 -1.30 -1.02 3.83
N MET A 105 -2.09 -2.03 4.19
CA MET A 105 -1.60 -3.28 4.79
C MET A 105 -0.66 -3.07 6.00
N SER A 106 -0.80 -1.95 6.72
CA SER A 106 0.12 -1.58 7.82
C SER A 106 0.20 -2.64 8.90
N THR A 107 -0.93 -3.16 9.37
CA THR A 107 -0.98 -4.20 10.41
C THR A 107 -0.30 -5.49 9.97
N VAL A 108 -0.55 -5.91 8.72
CA VAL A 108 0.04 -7.12 8.14
C VAL A 108 1.55 -6.94 8.00
N MET A 109 2.01 -5.78 7.55
CA MET A 109 3.44 -5.51 7.43
C MET A 109 4.13 -5.53 8.80
N SER A 110 3.54 -4.89 9.81
CA SER A 110 4.09 -4.95 11.17
C SER A 110 4.12 -6.36 11.73
N ALA A 111 3.11 -7.18 11.43
CA ALA A 111 3.10 -8.60 11.81
C ALA A 111 4.21 -9.41 11.13
N ILE A 112 4.44 -9.21 9.83
CA ILE A 112 5.53 -9.84 9.08
C ILE A 112 6.88 -9.46 9.70
N PHE A 113 7.11 -8.17 9.95
CA PHE A 113 8.37 -7.72 10.55
C PHE A 113 8.57 -8.24 11.97
N CYS A 114 7.50 -8.33 12.76
CA CYS A 114 7.56 -8.92 14.09
C CYS A 114 7.95 -10.41 14.02
N PHE A 115 7.35 -11.16 13.10
CA PHE A 115 7.70 -12.56 12.83
C PHE A 115 9.18 -12.69 12.42
N LEU A 116 9.67 -11.84 11.51
CA LEU A 116 11.08 -11.87 11.06
C LEU A 116 12.10 -11.55 12.17
N VAL A 117 11.69 -10.86 13.24
CA VAL A 117 12.57 -10.53 14.37
C VAL A 117 12.46 -11.56 15.49
N ARG A 118 11.27 -12.12 15.73
CA ARG A 118 10.98 -12.98 16.89
C ARG A 118 10.11 -14.18 16.50
N GLU A 119 10.54 -14.92 15.48
CA GLU A 119 9.80 -16.05 14.91
C GLU A 119 9.30 -17.02 16.00
N LYS A 120 10.20 -17.53 16.85
CA LYS A 120 9.85 -18.49 17.91
C LYS A 120 8.75 -17.96 18.83
N GLU A 121 8.93 -16.75 19.37
CA GLU A 121 7.96 -16.16 20.28
C GLU A 121 6.63 -15.83 19.61
N PHE A 122 6.66 -15.49 18.31
CA PHE A 122 5.45 -15.25 17.52
C PHE A 122 4.64 -16.54 17.34
N VAL A 123 5.33 -17.65 17.02
CA VAL A 123 4.71 -18.97 16.82
C VAL A 123 4.25 -19.58 18.15
N ASP A 124 5.09 -19.52 19.20
CA ASP A 124 4.80 -20.06 20.54
C ASP A 124 3.60 -19.36 21.18
N ALA A 125 3.40 -18.08 20.89
CA ALA A 125 2.22 -17.32 21.31
C ALA A 125 0.96 -17.61 20.47
N GLY A 126 1.02 -18.56 19.53
CA GLY A 126 -0.12 -18.97 18.68
C GLY A 126 -0.60 -17.87 17.72
N ARG A 127 0.28 -16.93 17.37
CA ARG A 127 -0.11 -15.75 16.57
C ARG A 127 -0.10 -16.04 15.08
N SER A 128 -0.89 -15.26 14.34
CA SER A 128 -0.98 -15.34 12.89
C SER A 128 -0.86 -13.95 12.28
N ILE A 129 -0.08 -13.86 11.20
CA ILE A 129 0.13 -12.62 10.44
C ILE A 129 -1.20 -11.97 10.00
N LEU A 130 -2.22 -12.79 9.69
CA LEU A 130 -3.52 -12.33 9.21
C LEU A 130 -4.51 -11.97 10.33
N ARG A 131 -4.21 -12.34 11.58
CA ARG A 131 -5.09 -12.15 12.74
C ARG A 131 -4.46 -11.25 13.82
N GLU A 132 -3.38 -10.55 13.48
CA GLU A 132 -2.75 -9.62 14.41
C GLU A 132 -3.67 -8.42 14.71
N TYR A 133 -3.86 -8.17 16.01
CA TYR A 133 -4.66 -7.04 16.49
C TYR A 133 -3.73 -5.91 16.96
N PRO A 134 -4.07 -4.64 16.69
CA PRO A 134 -3.27 -3.49 17.12
C PRO A 134 -3.15 -3.36 18.65
N ASP A 135 -4.03 -4.00 19.41
CA ASP A 135 -4.18 -3.77 20.85
C ASP A 135 -3.23 -4.63 21.69
N ILE A 136 -2.54 -5.63 21.11
CA ILE A 136 -1.55 -6.46 21.81
C ILE A 136 -0.34 -6.70 20.91
N ARG A 137 0.48 -5.68 20.66
CA ARG A 137 1.61 -5.77 19.72
C ARG A 137 2.85 -6.37 20.39
N LEU A 138 3.15 -7.64 20.09
CA LEU A 138 4.31 -8.39 20.63
C LEU A 138 5.67 -7.67 20.41
N CYS A 139 5.79 -6.92 19.32
CA CYS A 139 7.02 -6.22 18.93
C CYS A 139 6.95 -4.70 19.11
N GLU A 140 5.93 -4.17 19.79
CA GLU A 140 5.77 -2.74 20.02
C GLU A 140 7.04 -2.11 20.61
N GLY A 141 7.50 -1.04 19.94
CA GLY A 141 8.68 -0.28 20.33
C GLY A 141 10.01 -1.01 20.27
N LYS A 142 10.07 -2.26 19.80
CA LYS A 142 11.32 -3.04 19.72
C LYS A 142 12.01 -2.91 18.37
N ASN A 143 11.26 -2.99 17.27
CA ASN A 143 11.77 -2.93 15.90
C ASN A 143 11.23 -1.73 15.11
N GLU A 144 10.67 -0.76 15.82
CA GLU A 144 9.98 0.40 15.26
C GLU A 144 10.86 1.66 15.32
N PHE A 145 10.97 2.38 14.20
CA PHE A 145 11.85 3.54 14.04
C PHE A 145 11.08 4.73 13.45
N LYS A 146 11.51 5.94 13.82
CA LYS A 146 10.91 7.19 13.31
C LYS A 146 11.45 7.59 11.94
N SER A 147 12.68 7.20 11.62
CA SER A 147 13.35 7.55 10.37
C SER A 147 14.50 6.59 10.09
N VAL A 148 15.01 6.62 8.85
CA VAL A 148 16.22 5.87 8.47
C VAL A 148 17.43 6.29 9.32
N GLN A 149 17.54 7.58 9.67
CA GLN A 149 18.62 8.07 10.54
C GLN A 149 18.50 7.56 11.98
N ASP A 150 17.29 7.50 12.54
CA ASP A 150 17.03 6.93 13.87
C ASP A 150 17.44 5.45 13.89
N MET A 151 17.11 4.70 12.85
CA MET A 151 17.55 3.32 12.67
C MET A 151 19.07 3.19 12.57
N GLN A 152 19.72 3.98 11.71
CA GLN A 152 21.17 3.95 11.52
C GLN A 152 21.91 4.14 12.85
N THR A 153 21.45 5.11 13.64
CA THR A 153 22.05 5.45 14.93
C THR A 153 21.87 4.33 15.95
N LYS A 154 20.64 3.81 16.10
CA LYS A 154 20.32 2.76 17.08
C LYS A 154 20.91 1.40 16.75
N LEU A 155 21.07 1.08 15.47
CA LEU A 155 21.65 -0.18 15.00
C LEU A 155 23.16 -0.08 14.70
N TYR A 156 23.80 1.05 15.03
CA TYR A 156 25.22 1.29 14.81
C TYR A 156 25.69 0.99 13.36
N LEU A 157 24.88 1.40 12.38
CA LEU A 157 25.13 1.11 10.97
C LEU A 157 25.97 2.19 10.31
N SER A 158 27.05 1.78 9.64
CA SER A 158 27.81 2.66 8.76
C SER A 158 27.05 2.91 7.44
N LYS A 159 27.42 3.96 6.70
CA LYS A 159 26.87 4.23 5.35
C LYS A 159 27.06 3.03 4.40
N HIS A 160 28.20 2.34 4.51
CA HIS A 160 28.48 1.14 3.71
C HIS A 160 27.59 -0.05 4.10
N HIS A 161 27.22 -0.18 5.37
CA HIS A 161 26.26 -1.19 5.80
C HIS A 161 24.87 -0.91 5.24
N LEU A 162 24.44 0.36 5.24
CA LEU A 162 23.12 0.75 4.72
C LEU A 162 22.92 0.37 3.24
N ALA A 163 23.98 0.35 2.44
CA ALA A 163 23.90 -0.03 1.03
C ALA A 163 23.44 -1.49 0.82
N LYS A 164 23.57 -2.34 1.84
CA LYS A 164 23.09 -3.74 1.82
C LYS A 164 21.63 -3.87 2.25
N TRP A 165 21.04 -2.81 2.79
CA TRP A 165 19.66 -2.84 3.27
C TRP A 165 18.66 -2.67 2.13
N ARG A 166 17.51 -3.31 2.28
CA ARG A 166 16.38 -3.16 1.36
C ARG A 166 15.26 -2.40 2.06
N PHE A 167 14.84 -1.32 1.41
CA PHE A 167 13.75 -0.48 1.85
C PHE A 167 12.51 -0.81 1.03
N SER A 168 11.41 -1.12 1.71
CA SER A 168 10.12 -1.40 1.07
C SER A 168 9.03 -0.48 1.60
N MET A 169 7.99 -0.30 0.79
CA MET A 169 6.81 0.45 1.17
C MET A 169 5.63 -0.10 0.38
N VAL A 170 4.55 -0.45 1.08
CA VAL A 170 3.31 -0.87 0.42
C VAL A 170 2.42 0.35 0.27
N THR A 171 2.05 0.64 -0.97
CA THR A 171 1.10 1.69 -1.30
C THR A 171 -0.27 1.10 -1.60
N ARG A 172 -1.29 1.93 -1.43
CA ARG A 172 -2.68 1.68 -1.81
C ARG A 172 -3.15 2.90 -2.60
N GLU A 173 -4.18 2.72 -3.43
CA GLU A 173 -4.85 3.83 -4.09
C GLU A 173 -5.21 4.92 -3.05
N PRO A 174 -4.80 6.20 -3.29
CA PRO A 174 -4.93 7.26 -2.30
C PRO A 174 -6.35 7.55 -1.80
N VAL A 175 -7.36 7.53 -2.68
CA VAL A 175 -8.77 7.80 -2.34
C VAL A 175 -9.31 6.69 -1.44
N ASP A 176 -9.11 5.44 -1.80
CA ASP A 176 -9.45 4.26 -1.02
C ASP A 176 -8.83 4.27 0.38
N ARG A 177 -7.54 4.63 0.44
CA ARG A 177 -6.81 4.75 1.71
C ARG A 177 -7.40 5.86 2.58
N PHE A 178 -7.71 7.01 1.98
CA PHE A 178 -8.34 8.13 2.67
C PHE A 178 -9.71 7.74 3.21
N LEU A 179 -10.58 7.16 2.39
CA LEU A 179 -11.91 6.71 2.81
C LEU A 179 -11.83 5.67 3.93
N SER A 180 -10.93 4.69 3.82
CA SER A 180 -10.69 3.71 4.88
C SER A 180 -10.22 4.36 6.19
N GLY A 181 -9.34 5.36 6.11
CA GLY A 181 -8.88 6.13 7.26
C GLY A 181 -10.00 6.96 7.91
N PHE A 182 -10.79 7.64 7.08
CA PHE A 182 -11.93 8.46 7.51
C PHE A 182 -13.01 7.62 8.20
N ILE A 183 -13.42 6.49 7.60
CA ILE A 183 -14.40 5.58 8.20
C ILE A 183 -13.90 5.04 9.54
N ASP A 184 -12.61 4.69 9.64
CA ASP A 184 -12.04 4.15 10.86
C ASP A 184 -11.98 5.18 12.00
N ARG A 185 -11.51 6.40 11.71
CA ARG A 185 -11.27 7.44 12.70
C ARG A 185 -12.50 8.27 13.03
N CYS A 186 -13.29 8.64 12.03
CA CYS A 186 -14.40 9.58 12.19
C CYS A 186 -15.74 8.86 12.38
N ILE A 187 -15.92 7.66 11.81
CA ILE A 187 -17.20 6.94 11.89
C ILE A 187 -17.12 5.86 12.98
N ARG A 188 -16.26 4.84 12.82
CA ARG A 188 -16.25 3.66 13.69
C ARG A 188 -15.83 3.96 15.13
N GLN A 189 -14.81 4.79 15.35
CA GLN A 189 -14.36 5.14 16.71
C GLN A 189 -15.41 5.96 17.48
N VAL A 190 -16.19 6.77 16.78
CA VAL A 190 -17.32 7.51 17.37
C VAL A 190 -18.46 6.56 17.74
N PHE A 191 -18.88 5.68 16.83
CA PHE A 191 -19.96 4.71 17.08
C PHE A 191 -19.63 3.72 18.21
N SER A 192 -18.40 3.17 18.23
CA SER A 192 -17.98 2.21 19.26
C SER A 192 -18.05 2.82 20.68
N ARG A 193 -17.71 4.11 20.83
CA ARG A 193 -17.79 4.81 22.13
C ARG A 193 -19.22 5.16 22.53
N ILE A 194 -20.10 5.53 21.58
CA ILE A 194 -21.52 5.75 21.89
C ILE A 194 -22.14 4.46 22.43
N TYR A 195 -21.88 3.32 21.77
CA TYR A 195 -22.38 2.02 22.20
C TYR A 195 -21.83 1.62 23.57
N ALA A 196 -20.54 1.87 23.83
CA ALA A 196 -19.93 1.63 25.14
C ALA A 196 -20.55 2.51 26.24
N SER A 197 -20.82 3.79 25.97
CA SER A 197 -21.46 4.70 26.92
C SER A 197 -22.93 4.35 27.19
N SER A 198 -23.66 3.86 26.19
CA SER A 198 -25.06 3.42 26.37
C SER A 198 -25.20 2.07 27.08
N VAL A 199 -24.17 1.24 27.07
CA VAL A 199 -24.15 -0.05 27.80
C VAL A 199 -23.62 0.11 29.24
N ALA A 200 -22.91 1.21 29.51
CA ALA A 200 -22.42 1.56 30.85
C ALA A 200 -23.40 2.42 31.67
N SER A 201 -24.60 2.71 31.14
CA SER A 201 -25.67 3.47 31.81
C SER A 201 -26.82 2.56 32.22
#